data_AF-A0A5C7AIU1-F1
#
_entry.id   AF-A0A5C7AIU1-F1
#
_cell.length_a   1.000
_cell.length_b   1.000
_cell.length_c   1.000
_cell.angle_alpha   90.00
_cell.angle_beta   90.00
_cell.angle_gamma   90.00
#
_symmetry.space_group_name_H-M   'P 1'
#
loop_
_entity.id
_entity.type
_entity.pdbx_description
1 polymer ?
#
loop_
_entity_poly.entity_id
_entity_poly.type
_entity_poly.pdbx_seq_one_letter_code
_entity_poly.pdbx_strand_id
1 'polypeptide(L)'
;MKRNFYTKEEIILCTYIARFGRNEFDEQDIYHLKERSVASIKMKVQNIASMLFENGFDTHSSISKLTGTPLGKIGRKTNWDIVEPLANRNKIELFNICKKII
;
A
#
# COMPACT_ATOMS: atom_id res chain seq x y z
N MET A 1 0.59 25.87 -1.46
CA MET A 1 1.24 24.69 -0.83
C MET A 1 1.37 23.59 -1.89
N LYS A 2 2.58 23.07 -2.15
CA LYS A 2 2.78 21.98 -3.12
C LYS A 2 2.18 20.70 -2.53
N ARG A 3 1.30 20.01 -3.25
CA ARG A 3 0.71 18.74 -2.79
C ARG A 3 1.83 17.70 -2.63
N ASN A 4 1.92 17.09 -1.44
CA ASN A 4 2.87 16.02 -1.15
C ASN A 4 2.30 14.67 -1.62
N PHE A 5 2.45 14.38 -2.91
CA PHE A 5 2.02 13.10 -3.51
C PHE A 5 2.92 11.95 -3.09
N TYR A 6 2.35 10.75 -3.01
CA TYR A 6 3.12 9.53 -2.78
C TYR A 6 4.04 9.24 -3.97
N THR A 7 5.30 8.90 -3.71
CA THR A 7 6.23 8.42 -4.74
C THR A 7 5.97 6.96 -5.08
N LYS A 8 6.53 6.51 -6.20
CA LYS A 8 6.41 5.10 -6.62
C LYS A 8 6.98 4.15 -5.58
N GLU A 9 8.10 4.49 -4.97
CA GLU A 9 8.76 3.72 -3.92
C GLU A 9 7.87 3.59 -2.66
N GLU A 10 7.27 4.69 -2.21
CA GLU A 10 6.32 4.66 -1.09
C GLU A 10 5.13 3.75 -1.39
N ILE A 11 4.58 3.81 -2.63
CA ILE A 11 3.46 2.95 -3.06
C ILE A 11 3.87 1.46 -3.08
N ILE A 12 5.07 1.13 -3.56
CA ILE A 12 5.57 -0.25 -3.58
C ILE A 12 5.61 -0.82 -2.15
N LEU A 13 6.20 -0.07 -1.21
CA LEU A 13 6.29 -0.52 0.19
C LEU A 13 4.92 -0.60 0.85
N CYS A 14 4.03 0.37 0.64
CA CYS A 14 2.66 0.29 1.15
C CYS A 14 1.90 -0.93 0.59
N THR A 15 2.16 -1.29 -0.67
CA THR A 15 1.57 -2.47 -1.31
C THR A 15 2.08 -3.77 -0.69
N TYR A 16 3.38 -3.84 -0.35
CA TYR A 16 3.93 -4.98 0.37
C TYR A 16 3.23 -5.16 1.73
N ILE A 17 3.13 -4.08 2.52
CA ILE A 17 2.51 -4.13 3.83
C ILE A 17 1.05 -4.58 3.71
N ALA A 18 0.31 -4.04 2.74
CA ALA A 18 -1.09 -4.41 2.50
C ALA A 18 -1.28 -5.92 2.19
N ARG A 19 -0.33 -6.53 1.47
CA ARG A 19 -0.41 -7.94 1.04
C ARG A 19 0.16 -8.93 2.04
N PHE A 20 1.24 -8.56 2.72
CA PHE A 20 2.04 -9.52 3.50
C PHE A 20 2.22 -9.14 4.97
N GLY A 21 1.66 -8.01 5.41
CA GLY A 21 1.72 -7.57 6.80
C GLY A 21 3.00 -6.77 7.11
N ARG A 22 3.24 -6.55 8.40
CA ARG A 22 4.28 -5.65 8.92
C ARG A 22 5.54 -6.35 9.43
N ASN A 23 5.75 -7.61 9.04
CA ASN A 23 6.79 -8.42 9.66
C ASN A 23 8.19 -8.05 9.14
N GLU A 24 8.32 -7.79 7.83
CA GLU A 24 9.59 -7.43 7.21
C GLU A 24 9.77 -5.93 6.99
N PHE A 25 8.66 -5.20 6.81
CA PHE A 25 8.64 -3.75 6.63
C PHE A 25 7.43 -3.16 7.35
N ASP A 26 7.56 -1.95 7.89
CA ASP A 26 6.47 -1.22 8.51
C ASP A 26 6.38 0.25 8.06
N GLU A 27 5.48 1.02 8.66
CA GLU A 27 5.29 2.41 8.26
C GLU A 27 6.45 3.34 8.63
N GLN A 28 7.34 2.96 9.54
CA GLN A 28 8.55 3.72 9.87
C GLN A 28 9.59 3.62 8.75
N ASP A 29 9.74 2.44 8.13
CA ASP A 29 10.63 2.28 6.98
C ASP A 29 10.26 3.25 5.84
N ILE A 30 8.96 3.42 5.60
CA ILE A 30 8.42 4.31 4.57
C ILE A 30 8.58 5.78 4.98
N TYR A 31 8.41 6.10 6.27
CA TYR A 31 8.60 7.45 6.79
C TYR A 31 9.98 8.02 6.40
N HIS A 32 11.04 7.21 6.48
CA HIS A 32 12.40 7.66 6.20
C HIS A 32 12.67 8.05 4.73
N LEU A 33 11.80 7.68 3.77
CA LEU A 33 11.99 8.04 2.37
C LEU A 33 11.68 9.51 2.06
N LYS A 34 10.64 10.05 2.70
CA LYS A 34 10.08 11.39 2.40
C LYS A 34 9.53 12.14 3.61
N GLU A 35 9.80 11.65 4.82
CA GLU A 35 9.32 12.19 6.10
C GLU A 35 7.78 12.32 6.15
N ARG A 36 7.07 11.44 5.43
CA ARG A 36 5.61 11.42 5.44
C ARG A 36 5.12 10.85 6.75
N SER A 37 4.14 11.50 7.37
CA SER A 37 3.59 11.03 8.65
C SER A 37 3.12 9.56 8.59
N VAL A 38 3.46 8.80 9.62
CA VAL A 38 3.06 7.39 9.80
C VAL A 38 1.55 7.22 9.69
N ALA A 39 0.76 8.17 10.21
CA ALA A 39 -0.70 8.13 10.09
C ALA A 39 -1.16 8.19 8.63
N SER A 40 -0.54 9.05 7.81
CA SER A 40 -0.83 9.09 6.37
C SER A 40 -0.47 7.77 5.71
N ILE A 41 0.70 7.21 6.03
CA ILE A 41 1.18 5.93 5.48
C ILE A 41 0.22 4.80 5.83
N LYS A 42 -0.20 4.69 7.10
CA LYS A 42 -1.22 3.73 7.55
C LYS A 42 -2.51 3.84 6.73
N MET A 43 -3.02 5.05 6.57
CA MET A 43 -4.24 5.28 5.76
C MET A 43 -4.04 4.87 4.30
N LYS A 44 -2.84 5.09 3.73
CA LYS A 44 -2.52 4.64 2.37
C LYS A 44 -2.46 3.11 2.25
N VAL A 45 -1.86 2.42 3.23
CA VAL A 45 -1.85 0.96 3.30
C VAL A 45 -3.28 0.41 3.36
N GLN A 46 -4.15 0.98 4.20
CA GLN A 46 -5.56 0.56 4.32
C GLN A 46 -6.34 0.81 3.01
N ASN A 47 -6.07 1.92 2.33
CA ASN A 47 -6.65 2.21 1.01
C ASN A 47 -6.21 1.18 -0.03
N ILE A 48 -4.90 0.88 -0.11
CA ILE A 48 -4.38 -0.16 -1.02
C ILE A 48 -4.98 -1.53 -0.71
N ALA A 49 -5.08 -1.91 0.56
CA ALA A 49 -5.76 -3.15 0.95
C ALA A 49 -7.22 -3.20 0.49
N SER A 50 -7.93 -2.07 0.55
CA SER A 50 -9.32 -1.99 0.05
C SER A 50 -9.37 -2.20 -1.45
N MET A 51 -8.48 -1.52 -2.20
CA MET A 51 -8.39 -1.68 -3.65
C MET A 51 -8.04 -3.11 -4.05
N LEU A 52 -7.06 -3.74 -3.40
CA LEU A 52 -6.67 -5.12 -3.67
C LEU A 52 -7.86 -6.07 -3.47
N PHE A 53 -8.54 -5.95 -2.33
CA PHE A 53 -9.72 -6.77 -2.01
C PHE A 53 -10.87 -6.55 -3.00
N GLU A 54 -11.18 -5.31 -3.36
CA GLU A 54 -12.22 -4.97 -4.35
C GLU A 54 -11.91 -5.54 -5.75
N ASN A 55 -10.63 -5.77 -6.07
CA ASN A 55 -10.20 -6.34 -7.36
C ASN A 55 -9.83 -7.84 -7.24
N GLY A 56 -10.22 -8.51 -6.15
CA GLY A 56 -10.06 -9.97 -5.98
C GLY A 56 -8.65 -10.44 -5.62
N PHE A 57 -7.77 -9.55 -5.16
CA PHE A 57 -6.43 -9.89 -4.69
C PHE A 57 -6.38 -10.12 -3.18
N ASP A 58 -5.47 -10.99 -2.76
CA ASP A 58 -5.23 -11.27 -1.35
C ASP A 58 -4.64 -10.06 -0.60
N THR A 59 -5.13 -9.88 0.63
CA THR A 59 -4.64 -8.89 1.59
C THR A 59 -4.32 -9.58 2.90
N HIS A 60 -3.29 -9.10 3.61
CA HIS A 60 -2.95 -9.68 4.90
C HIS A 60 -4.04 -9.40 5.95
N SER A 61 -4.39 -10.40 6.75
CA SER A 61 -5.52 -10.34 7.71
C SER A 61 -5.36 -9.26 8.80
N SER A 62 -4.12 -8.92 9.16
CA SER A 62 -3.83 -7.84 10.12
C SER A 62 -3.96 -6.43 9.56
N ILE A 63 -4.23 -6.28 8.26
CA ILE A 63 -4.42 -5.00 7.60
C ILE A 63 -5.91 -4.71 7.49
N SER A 64 -6.38 -3.77 8.31
CA SER A 64 -7.74 -3.26 8.16
C SER A 64 -7.90 -2.61 6.79
N LYS A 65 -9.03 -2.88 6.14
CA LYS A 65 -9.42 -2.18 4.91
C LYS A 65 -10.09 -0.86 5.30
N LEU A 66 -9.82 0.18 4.54
CA LEU A 66 -10.50 1.46 4.70
C LEU A 66 -11.97 1.28 4.28
N THR A 67 -12.88 1.35 5.24
CA THR A 67 -14.32 1.26 5.00
C THR A 67 -14.91 2.66 4.85
N GLY A 68 -16.00 2.82 4.08
CA GLY A 68 -16.71 4.10 3.96
C GLY A 68 -17.00 4.58 2.54
N THR A 69 -16.76 3.77 1.51
CA THR A 69 -17.36 4.02 0.20
C THR A 69 -18.88 3.83 0.31
N PRO A 70 -19.71 4.79 -0.14
CA PRO A 70 -21.15 4.57 -0.25
C PRO A 70 -21.43 3.31 -1.07
N LEU A 71 -22.40 2.49 -0.64
CA LEU A 71 -22.85 1.30 -1.37
C LEU A 71 -23.01 1.62 -2.87
N GLY A 72 -22.27 0.90 -3.72
CA GLY A 72 -22.30 1.07 -5.18
C GLY A 72 -21.28 2.03 -5.78
N LYS A 73 -20.39 2.66 -4.99
CA LYS A 73 -19.27 3.45 -5.54
C LYS A 73 -17.94 2.74 -5.32
N ILE A 74 -17.22 2.49 -6.42
CA ILE A 74 -15.83 2.03 -6.39
C ILE A 74 -15.00 3.12 -5.72
N GLY A 75 -14.15 2.75 -4.75
CA GLY A 75 -13.24 3.67 -4.10
C GLY A 75 -12.34 4.38 -5.13
N ARG A 76 -11.82 5.57 -4.80
CA ARG A 76 -10.83 6.20 -5.68
C ARG A 76 -9.63 5.27 -5.82
N LYS A 77 -9.44 4.71 -7.02
CA LYS A 77 -8.28 3.91 -7.42
C LYS A 77 -7.01 4.77 -7.50
N THR A 78 -6.48 5.18 -6.36
CA THR A 78 -5.27 6.02 -6.31
C THR A 78 -4.01 5.19 -6.53
N ASN A 79 -3.23 5.53 -7.57
CA ASN A 79 -1.99 4.85 -7.93
C ASN A 79 -2.18 3.37 -8.34
N TRP A 80 -3.36 3.00 -8.85
CA TRP A 80 -3.64 1.62 -9.26
C TRP A 80 -2.70 1.12 -10.36
N ASP A 81 -2.29 2.01 -11.25
CA ASP A 81 -1.25 1.78 -12.27
C ASP A 81 0.07 1.26 -11.70
N ILE A 82 0.38 1.60 -10.44
CA ILE A 82 1.57 1.10 -9.73
C ILE A 82 1.24 -0.15 -8.90
N VAL A 83 0.04 -0.24 -8.31
CA VAL A 83 -0.36 -1.33 -7.42
C VAL A 83 -0.65 -2.63 -8.19
N GLU A 84 -1.38 -2.54 -9.30
CA GLU A 84 -1.85 -3.70 -10.08
C GLU A 84 -0.70 -4.63 -10.53
N PRO A 85 0.43 -4.13 -11.07
CA PRO A 85 1.56 -4.99 -11.44
C PRO A 85 2.27 -5.65 -10.26
N LEU A 86 1.98 -5.22 -9.02
CA LEU A 86 2.55 -5.78 -7.78
C LEU A 86 1.60 -6.78 -7.12
N ALA A 87 0.30 -6.72 -7.43
CA ALA A 87 -0.75 -7.50 -6.80
C ALA A 87 -0.65 -9.02 -7.10
N ASN A 88 -0.08 -9.39 -8.26
CA ASN A 88 0.13 -10.78 -8.66
C ASN A 88 1.48 -11.37 -8.20
N ARG A 89 2.39 -10.55 -7.68
CA ARG A 89 3.73 -11.02 -7.30
C ARG A 89 3.65 -11.91 -6.07
N ASN A 90 4.55 -12.88 -5.94
CA ASN A 90 4.65 -13.61 -4.69
C ASN A 90 5.41 -12.78 -3.62
N LYS A 91 5.40 -13.25 -2.37
CA LYS A 91 6.03 -12.55 -1.24
C LYS A 91 7.52 -12.30 -1.47
N ILE A 92 8.26 -13.28 -1.98
CA ILE A 92 9.71 -13.22 -2.18
C ILE A 92 10.06 -12.18 -3.26
N GLU A 93 9.32 -12.17 -4.37
CA GLU A 93 9.51 -11.19 -5.44
C GLU A 93 9.32 -9.77 -4.95
N LEU A 94 8.21 -9.51 -4.24
CA LEU A 94 7.91 -8.16 -3.77
C LEU A 94 8.85 -7.75 -2.64
N PHE A 95 9.26 -8.69 -1.78
CA PHE A 95 10.29 -8.46 -0.76
C PHE A 95 11.61 -8.00 -1.38
N ASN A 96 12.09 -8.69 -2.42
CA ASN A 96 13.33 -8.35 -3.11
C ASN A 96 13.27 -6.98 -3.79
N ILE A 97 12.09 -6.54 -4.23
CA ILE A 97 11.90 -5.17 -4.75
C ILE A 97 11.97 -4.16 -3.61
N CYS A 98 11.26 -4.40 -2.51
CA CYS A 98 11.22 -3.52 -1.35
C CYS A 98 12.61 -3.33 -0.73
N LYS A 99 13.39 -4.42 -0.59
CA LYS A 99 14.76 -4.39 -0.07
C LYS A 99 15.76 -3.60 -0.94
N LYS A 100 15.40 -3.25 -2.18
CA LYS A 100 16.25 -2.37 -3.02
C LYS A 100 15.94 -0.88 -2.82
N ILE A 101 14.84 -0.58 -2.13
CA ILE A 101 14.38 0.78 -1.85
C ILE A 101 14.96 1.27 -0.51
N ILE A 102 15.05 0.38 0.47
CA ILE A 102 15.47 0.61 1.86
C ILE A 102 16.75 -0.15 2.17
#